data_AF-A0AAW2II86-F1
#
_entry.id   AF-A0AAW2II86-F1
#
_cell.length_a   1.000
_cell.length_b   1.000
_cell.length_c   1.000
_cell.angle_alpha   90.00
_cell.angle_beta   90.00
_cell.angle_gamma   90.00
#
_symmetry.space_group_name_H-M   'P 1'
#
loop_
_entity.id
_entity.type
_entity.pdbx_description
1 polymer ?
#
loop_
_entity_poly.entity_id
_entity_poly.type
_entity_poly.pdbx_seq_one_letter_code
_entity_poly.pdbx_strand_id
1 'polypeptide(L)'
;MILCIICFVIYVLVYTNALIPDYIKTCRRTDPQLEQCINSSIESIRNRLVKGIPELDVPPLEPLLLNEVSLSRGPDGAKIEASVKNVKVHGPSNFIITSLQ
;
A
#
# COMPACT_ATOMS: atom_id res chain seq x y z
N MET A 1 20.18 -2.19 38.96
CA MET A 1 18.98 -1.36 38.70
C MET A 1 19.22 -0.37 37.55
N ILE A 2 20.17 0.56 37.66
CA ILE A 2 20.50 1.54 36.60
C ILE A 2 20.91 0.88 35.27
N LEU A 3 21.68 -0.22 35.32
CA LEU A 3 22.09 -0.95 34.12
C LEU A 3 20.89 -1.57 33.37
N CYS A 4 19.89 -2.11 34.08
CA CYS A 4 18.67 -2.63 33.45
C CYS A 4 17.84 -1.52 32.80
N ILE A 5 17.77 -0.34 33.41
CA ILE A 5 17.07 0.81 32.85
C ILE A 5 17.75 1.26 31.56
N ILE A 6 19.08 1.32 31.53
CA ILE A 6 19.83 1.68 30.33
C ILE A 6 19.58 0.65 29.21
N CYS A 7 19.64 -0.64 29.51
CA CYS A 7 19.35 -1.70 28.52
C CYS A 7 17.91 -1.62 28.00
N PHE A 8 16.94 -1.34 28.88
CA PHE A 8 15.53 -1.20 28.51
C PHE A 8 15.30 0.04 27.63
N VAL A 9 15.93 1.17 27.95
CA VAL A 9 15.84 2.40 27.14
C VAL A 9 16.49 2.22 25.77
N ILE A 10 17.66 1.57 25.70
CA ILE A 10 18.32 1.25 24.42
C ILE A 10 17.44 0.30 23.59
N TYR A 11 16.85 -0.72 24.21
CA TYR A 11 15.92 -1.63 23.56
C TYR A 11 14.72 -0.86 22.96
N VAL A 12 14.05 -0.03 23.75
CA VAL A 12 12.90 0.77 23.26
C VAL A 12 13.30 1.71 22.11
N LEU A 13 14.45 2.39 22.20
CA LEU A 13 14.94 3.28 21.14
C LEU A 13 15.27 2.54 19.83
N VAL A 14 15.77 1.30 19.90
CA VAL A 14 16.01 0.48 18.69
C VAL A 14 14.68 0.08 18.03
N TYR A 15 13.65 -0.24 18.83
CA TYR A 15 12.35 -0.66 18.31
C TYR A 15 11.55 0.47 17.64
N THR A 16 11.75 1.73 18.04
CA THR A 16 10.97 2.86 17.46
C THR A 16 11.43 3.29 16.06
N ASN A 17 12.61 2.85 15.61
CA ASN A 17 13.17 3.24 14.31
C ASN A 17 12.70 2.37 13.13
N ALA A 18 11.84 1.38 13.36
CA ALA A 18 11.55 0.32 12.38
C ALA A 18 10.12 0.33 11.80
N LEU A 19 9.54 1.50 11.52
CA LEU A 19 8.17 1.57 10.96
C LEU A 19 8.10 1.74 9.44
N ILE A 20 9.20 2.13 8.78
CA ILE A 20 9.23 2.31 7.32
C ILE A 20 10.47 1.56 6.79
N PRO A 21 10.29 0.56 5.93
CA PRO A 21 11.41 -0.14 5.29
C PRO A 21 12.26 0.79 4.41
N ASP A 22 13.56 0.54 4.35
CA ASP A 22 14.54 1.38 3.61
C ASP A 22 14.24 1.53 2.11
N TYR A 23 13.46 0.62 1.54
CA TYR A 23 13.05 0.68 0.14
C TYR A 23 11.93 1.69 -0.14
N ILE A 24 11.27 2.24 0.88
CA ILE A 24 10.25 3.27 0.73
C ILE A 24 10.92 4.63 0.94
N LYS A 25 10.97 5.44 -0.12
CA LYS A 25 11.53 6.78 -0.04
C LYS A 25 10.54 7.73 0.64
N THR A 26 10.90 8.24 1.81
CA THR A 26 10.09 9.22 2.55
C THR A 26 10.22 10.62 1.95
N CYS A 27 9.08 11.25 1.67
CA CYS A 27 9.02 12.62 1.16
C CYS A 27 8.59 13.60 2.25
N ARG A 28 9.27 14.74 2.35
CA ARG A 28 8.94 15.78 3.34
C ARG A 28 7.85 16.69 2.78
N ARG A 29 6.82 16.99 3.56
CA ARG A 29 5.72 17.88 3.14
C ARG A 29 6.18 19.30 2.76
N THR A 30 7.28 19.77 3.33
CA THR A 30 7.86 21.10 3.04
C THR A 30 8.79 21.09 1.83
N ASP A 31 8.94 19.95 1.15
CA ASP A 31 9.77 19.86 -0.05
C ASP A 31 9.12 20.67 -1.19
N PRO A 32 9.82 21.65 -1.79
CA PRO A 32 9.29 22.41 -2.92
C PRO A 32 9.01 21.53 -4.16
N GLN A 33 9.58 20.32 -4.23
CA GLN A 33 9.33 19.32 -5.28
C GLN A 33 8.64 18.06 -4.73
N LEU A 34 7.70 18.24 -3.80
CA LEU A 34 6.97 17.15 -3.15
C LEU A 34 6.35 16.15 -4.14
N GLU A 35 5.69 16.63 -5.20
CA GLU A 35 5.05 15.75 -6.20
C GLU A 35 6.06 14.83 -6.89
N GLN A 36 7.20 15.38 -7.30
CA GLN A 36 8.26 14.60 -7.94
C GLN A 36 8.87 13.59 -6.97
N CYS A 37 9.03 13.97 -5.70
CA CYS A 37 9.47 13.04 -4.67
C CYS A 37 8.50 11.87 -4.53
N ILE A 38 7.19 12.13 -4.40
CA ILE A 38 6.16 11.10 -4.23
C ILE A 38 6.13 10.17 -5.44
N ASN A 39 6.11 10.73 -6.65
CA ASN A 39 6.16 9.95 -7.89
C ASN A 39 7.40 9.03 -7.92
N SER A 40 8.58 9.58 -7.62
CA SER A 40 9.82 8.77 -7.57
C SER A 40 9.78 7.66 -6.53
N SER A 41 9.13 7.91 -5.39
CA SER A 41 8.98 6.93 -4.32
C SER A 41 8.07 5.78 -4.75
N ILE A 42 6.90 6.10 -5.30
CA ILE A 42 5.94 5.10 -5.80
C ILE A 42 6.56 4.25 -6.92
N GLU A 43 7.27 4.88 -7.86
CA GLU A 43 7.99 4.20 -8.94
C GLU A 43 9.06 3.25 -8.40
N SER A 44 9.84 3.67 -7.39
CA SER A 44 10.88 2.81 -6.79
C SER A 44 10.31 1.55 -6.11
N ILE A 45 9.06 1.60 -5.64
CA ILE A 45 8.41 0.46 -4.98
C ILE A 45 7.47 -0.32 -5.88
N ARG A 46 7.23 0.09 -7.14
CA ARG A 46 6.27 -0.56 -8.05
C ARG A 46 6.48 -2.07 -8.14
N ASN A 47 7.73 -2.52 -8.30
CA ASN A 47 8.05 -3.95 -8.38
C ASN A 47 7.66 -4.74 -7.13
N ARG A 48 7.71 -4.10 -5.95
CA ARG A 48 7.26 -4.71 -4.69
C ARG A 48 5.74 -4.71 -4.63
N LEU A 49 5.08 -3.63 -5.01
CA LEU A 49 3.61 -3.57 -5.07
C LEU A 49 3.01 -4.62 -6.01
N VAL A 50 3.68 -4.92 -7.14
CA VAL A 50 3.28 -6.00 -8.06
C VAL A 50 3.19 -7.34 -7.31
N LYS A 51 4.20 -7.66 -6.49
CA LYS A 51 4.31 -8.93 -5.75
C LYS A 51 3.62 -8.92 -4.38
N GLY A 52 3.26 -7.74 -3.88
CA GLY A 52 2.83 -7.51 -2.51
C GLY A 52 4.00 -7.26 -1.56
N ILE A 53 3.66 -6.76 -0.38
CA ILE A 53 4.59 -6.49 0.73
C ILE A 53 4.01 -7.16 1.99
N PRO A 54 4.25 -8.47 2.18
CA PRO A 54 3.65 -9.24 3.26
C PRO A 54 4.00 -8.72 4.65
N GLU A 55 5.20 -8.15 4.82
CA GLU A 55 5.63 -7.56 6.10
C GLU A 55 4.83 -6.29 6.48
N LEU A 56 4.14 -5.68 5.53
CA LEU A 56 3.26 -4.51 5.73
C LEU A 56 1.78 -4.83 5.46
N ASP A 57 1.41 -6.12 5.35
CA ASP A 57 0.05 -6.57 5.01
C ASP A 57 -0.48 -5.98 3.68
N VAL A 58 0.41 -5.75 2.72
CA VAL A 58 0.04 -5.28 1.38
C VAL A 58 -0.08 -6.49 0.43
N PRO A 59 -1.27 -6.78 -0.12
CA PRO A 59 -1.44 -7.87 -1.06
C PRO A 59 -0.79 -7.56 -2.42
N PRO A 60 -0.57 -8.57 -3.28
CA PRO A 60 -0.09 -8.35 -4.64
C PRO A 60 -1.09 -7.55 -5.48
N LEU A 61 -0.57 -6.61 -6.30
CA LEU A 61 -1.36 -5.92 -7.31
C LEU A 61 -1.59 -6.77 -8.57
N GLU A 62 -0.79 -7.82 -8.80
CA GLU A 62 -0.85 -8.61 -10.04
C GLU A 62 -0.61 -10.12 -9.78
N PRO A 63 -1.64 -10.98 -9.91
CA PRO A 63 -3.05 -10.62 -9.99
C PRO A 63 -3.56 -10.07 -8.66
N LEU A 64 -4.41 -9.03 -8.72
CA LEU A 64 -5.20 -8.61 -7.57
C LEU A 64 -6.35 -9.61 -7.38
N LEU A 65 -6.40 -10.22 -6.20
CA LEU A 65 -7.38 -11.24 -5.84
C LEU A 65 -8.55 -10.60 -5.07
N LEU A 66 -9.75 -10.67 -5.63
CA LEU A 66 -10.97 -10.22 -4.96
C LEU A 66 -11.85 -11.42 -4.64
N ASN A 67 -12.17 -11.60 -3.36
CA ASN A 67 -12.96 -12.73 -2.88
C ASN A 67 -14.38 -12.71 -3.46
N GLU A 68 -15.02 -11.55 -3.46
CA GLU A 68 -16.37 -11.35 -3.98
C GLU A 68 -16.54 -9.92 -4.49
N VAL A 69 -17.16 -9.78 -5.66
CA VAL A 69 -17.58 -8.52 -6.24
C VAL A 69 -19.08 -8.62 -6.50
N SER A 70 -19.86 -7.77 -5.84
CA SER A 70 -21.30 -7.69 -6.01
C SER A 70 -21.68 -6.44 -6.80
N LEU A 71 -22.58 -6.63 -7.76
CA LEU A 71 -23.10 -5.60 -8.65
C LEU A 71 -24.62 -5.61 -8.53
N SER A 72 -25.18 -4.44 -8.22
CA SER A 72 -26.61 -4.24 -8.11
C SER A 72 -26.98 -2.97 -8.87
N ARG A 73 -27.64 -3.11 -10.02
CA ARG A 73 -27.96 -1.96 -10.89
C ARG A 73 -29.25 -2.20 -11.66
N GLY A 74 -30.05 -1.16 -11.79
CA GLY A 74 -31.27 -1.14 -12.61
C GLY A 74 -32.38 -0.32 -11.97
N PRO A 75 -33.41 0.06 -12.74
CA PRO A 75 -34.59 0.73 -12.21
C PRO A 75 -35.47 -0.21 -11.39
N ASP A 76 -36.38 0.35 -10.62
CA ASP A 76 -37.37 -0.42 -9.86
C ASP A 76 -38.21 -1.29 -10.82
N GLY A 77 -38.26 -2.60 -10.53
CA GLY A 77 -38.94 -3.60 -11.37
C GLY A 77 -38.06 -4.30 -12.42
N ALA A 78 -36.82 -3.86 -12.64
CA ALA A 78 -35.86 -4.52 -13.55
C ALA A 78 -34.41 -4.45 -13.01
N LYS A 79 -34.26 -4.64 -11.70
CA LYS A 79 -32.98 -4.61 -11.01
C LYS A 79 -32.19 -5.88 -11.33
N ILE A 80 -30.93 -5.72 -11.73
CA ILE A 80 -29.99 -6.82 -11.94
C ILE A 80 -29.09 -6.93 -10.71
N GLU A 81 -29.01 -8.14 -10.16
CA GLU A 81 -28.11 -8.49 -9.07
C GLU A 81 -27.16 -9.60 -9.53
N ALA A 82 -25.86 -9.34 -9.44
CA ALA A 82 -24.82 -10.28 -9.81
C ALA A 82 -23.75 -10.32 -8.70
N SER A 83 -23.32 -11.51 -8.33
CA SER A 83 -22.17 -11.73 -7.45
C SER A 83 -21.16 -12.61 -8.17
N VAL A 84 -19.91 -12.17 -8.22
CA VAL A 84 -18.79 -12.88 -8.82
C VAL A 84 -17.76 -13.15 -7.74
N LYS A 85 -17.36 -14.41 -7.58
CA LYS A 85 -16.40 -14.85 -6.57
C LYS A 85 -15.06 -15.21 -7.19
N ASN A 86 -13.99 -15.11 -6.40
CA ASN A 86 -12.63 -15.48 -6.78
C ASN A 86 -12.13 -14.75 -8.04
N VAL A 87 -12.37 -13.43 -8.11
CA VAL A 87 -11.99 -12.62 -9.26
C VAL A 87 -10.48 -12.39 -9.23
N LYS A 88 -9.83 -12.61 -10.38
CA LYS A 88 -8.42 -12.26 -10.62
C LYS A 88 -8.36 -11.07 -11.56
N VAL A 89 -7.87 -9.94 -11.05
CA VAL A 89 -7.73 -8.71 -11.83
C VAL A 89 -6.28 -8.56 -12.27
N HIS A 90 -6.09 -8.27 -13.56
CA HIS A 90 -4.80 -8.07 -14.19
C HIS A 90 -4.70 -6.66 -14.79
N GLY A 91 -3.51 -6.05 -14.74
CA GLY A 91 -3.26 -4.70 -15.24
C GLY A 91 -3.07 -3.56 -14.22
N PRO A 92 -3.57 -3.61 -12.95
CA PRO A 92 -3.37 -2.53 -11.99
C PRO A 92 -1.90 -2.17 -11.73
N SER A 93 -0.97 -3.11 -11.97
CA SER A 93 0.47 -2.90 -11.86
C SER A 93 1.02 -1.83 -12.83
N ASN A 94 0.34 -1.58 -13.96
CA ASN A 94 0.74 -0.62 -15.00
C ASN A 94 0.08 0.76 -14.84
N PHE A 95 -0.24 1.16 -13.61
CA PHE A 95 -0.84 2.47 -13.34
C PHE A 95 0.07 3.63 -13.80
N ILE A 96 -0.55 4.75 -14.21
CA ILE A 96 0.14 6.02 -14.48
C ILE A 96 -0.40 7.04 -13.48
N ILE A 97 0.50 7.71 -12.77
CA ILE A 97 0.11 8.76 -11.82
C ILE A 97 -0.18 10.03 -12.61
N THR A 98 -1.43 10.49 -12.59
CA THR A 98 -1.86 11.69 -13.32
C THR A 98 -1.85 12.95 -12.46
N SER A 99 -2.18 12.82 -11.17
CA SER A 99 -2.22 13.92 -10.22
C SER A 99 -2.13 13.40 -8.79
N LEU A 100 -1.51 14.20 -7.90
CA LEU A 100 -1.42 13.95 -6.47
C LEU A 100 -2.26 15.03 -5.78
N GLN A 101 -3.57 14.76 -5.63
CA GLN A 101 -4.54 15.70 -5.08
C GLN A 101 -4.52 15.71 -3.54
#